data_AF-A0AB39TDD9-F1
#
_entry.id   AF-A0AB39TDD9-F1
#
_cell.length_a   1.000
_cell.length_b   1.000
_cell.length_c   1.000
_cell.angle_alpha   90.00
_cell.angle_beta   90.00
_cell.angle_gamma   90.00
#
_symmetry.space_group_name_H-M   'P 1'
#
loop_
_entity.id
_entity.type
_entity.pdbx_description
1 polymer ?
#
loop_
_entity_poly.entity_id
_entity_poly.type
_entity_poly.pdbx_seq_one_letter_code
_entity_poly.pdbx_strand_id
1 'polypeptide(L)'
;MTPSDDDLGDTALVTPAPGSGLTVTTRVTGTGAAVCALVGDLDVETLAPAAATLTELVARRPPTLVIDLRGVAFCDSSGLNLLLKTRIAAEQEGTELRLAAVAPTVMRVLELTGAHVVFALRESVEAALAG
;
A
#
# COMPACT_ATOMS: atom_id res chain seq x y z
N MET A 1 32.48 31.72 29.84
CA MET A 1 31.03 31.47 29.69
C MET A 1 30.68 31.74 28.25
N THR A 2 30.80 30.72 27.40
CA THR A 2 30.42 30.74 25.98
C THR A 2 29.02 30.14 25.88
N PRO A 3 28.06 30.74 25.15
CA PRO A 3 26.87 29.99 24.78
C PRO A 3 27.26 29.02 23.67
N SER A 4 26.91 27.75 23.87
CA SER A 4 26.87 26.74 22.82
C SER A 4 25.73 27.10 21.89
N ASP A 5 26.05 27.46 20.65
CA ASP A 5 25.10 27.41 19.53
C ASP A 5 24.86 25.93 19.23
N ASP A 6 23.82 25.36 19.86
CA ASP A 6 23.31 24.04 19.51
C ASP A 6 22.61 24.14 18.14
N ASP A 7 23.24 23.46 17.20
CA ASP A 7 22.80 23.11 15.86
C ASP A 7 21.44 22.39 15.89
N LEU A 8 20.36 23.17 15.81
CA LEU A 8 19.03 22.65 15.49
C LEU A 8 18.97 22.42 13.99
N GLY A 9 19.42 21.22 13.62
CA GLY A 9 19.31 20.65 12.29
C GLY A 9 17.93 20.89 11.68
N ASP A 10 18.00 21.39 10.46
CA ASP A 10 16.96 21.52 9.45
C ASP A 10 15.97 20.35 9.49
N THR A 11 14.90 20.51 10.27
CA THR A 11 13.70 19.69 10.09
C THR A 11 13.04 20.24 8.85
N ALA A 12 13.45 19.70 7.69
CA ALA A 12 12.76 19.95 6.44
C ALA A 12 11.29 19.60 6.65
N LEU A 13 10.47 20.64 6.83
CA LEU A 13 9.03 20.56 6.73
C LEU A 13 8.75 20.12 5.29
N VAL A 14 8.57 18.82 5.10
CA VAL A 14 7.97 18.29 3.87
C VAL A 14 6.57 18.88 3.84
N THR A 15 6.42 20.00 3.14
CA THR A 15 5.13 20.62 2.91
C THR A 15 4.43 19.73 1.89
N PRO A 16 3.30 19.06 2.24
CA PRO A 16 2.57 18.31 1.24
C PRO A 16 2.13 19.26 0.14
N ALA A 17 2.41 18.90 -1.10
CA ALA A 17 1.92 19.65 -2.25
C ALA A 17 0.38 19.58 -2.24
N PRO A 18 -0.34 20.70 -2.41
CA PRO A 18 -1.80 20.65 -2.52
C PRO A 18 -2.18 19.95 -3.84
N GLY A 19 -2.71 18.72 -3.74
CA GLY A 19 -3.37 18.05 -4.88
C GLY A 19 -3.27 16.53 -5.03
N SER A 20 -2.59 15.78 -4.16
CA SER A 20 -2.45 14.33 -4.35
C SER A 20 -3.56 13.53 -3.66
N GLY A 21 -4.70 13.35 -4.31
CA GLY A 21 -5.72 12.41 -3.81
C GLY A 21 -5.32 10.95 -4.03
N LEU A 22 -5.72 10.06 -3.12
CA LEU A 22 -5.68 8.62 -3.37
C LEU A 22 -7.02 8.18 -3.98
N THR A 23 -6.98 7.69 -5.21
CA THR A 23 -8.13 7.06 -5.86
C THR A 23 -8.09 5.57 -5.58
N VAL A 24 -9.22 5.03 -5.11
CA VAL A 24 -9.41 3.61 -4.83
C VAL A 24 -10.53 3.08 -5.72
N THR A 25 -10.23 2.05 -6.50
CA THR A 25 -11.25 1.35 -7.30
C THR A 25 -11.25 -0.13 -6.97
N THR A 26 -12.43 -0.74 -6.97
CA THR A 26 -12.57 -2.16 -6.67
C THR A 26 -13.38 -2.86 -7.75
N ARG A 27 -13.07 -4.14 -7.96
CA ARG A 27 -13.89 -5.04 -8.77
C ARG A 27 -13.82 -6.46 -8.24
N VAL A 28 -14.86 -7.23 -8.50
CA VAL A 28 -14.93 -8.66 -8.21
C VAL A 28 -14.90 -9.40 -9.54
N THR A 29 -14.14 -10.47 -9.60
CA THR A 29 -14.02 -11.32 -10.78
C THR A 29 -15.08 -12.41 -10.80
N GLY A 30 -15.29 -13.06 -11.95
CA GLY A 30 -16.20 -14.22 -12.05
C GLY A 30 -15.80 -15.41 -11.18
N THR A 31 -14.54 -15.49 -10.74
CA THR A 31 -14.01 -16.52 -9.83
C THR A 31 -14.16 -16.14 -8.36
N GLY A 32 -14.72 -14.97 -8.04
CA GLY A 32 -14.89 -14.48 -6.67
C GLY A 32 -13.68 -13.75 -6.09
N ALA A 33 -12.54 -13.72 -6.78
CA ALA A 33 -11.39 -12.91 -6.37
C ALA A 33 -11.73 -11.41 -6.43
N ALA A 34 -11.19 -10.65 -5.48
CA ALA A 34 -11.32 -9.20 -5.41
C ALA A 34 -10.04 -8.52 -5.90
N VAL A 35 -10.19 -7.44 -6.65
CA VAL A 35 -9.08 -6.56 -7.08
C VAL A 35 -9.34 -5.16 -6.54
N CYS A 36 -8.35 -4.60 -5.86
CA CYS A 36 -8.32 -3.23 -5.37
C CYS A 36 -7.18 -2.49 -6.08
N ALA A 37 -7.48 -1.47 -6.88
CA ALA A 37 -6.45 -0.64 -7.52
C ALA A 37 -6.30 0.69 -6.79
N LEU A 38 -5.05 1.03 -6.48
CA LEU A 38 -4.65 2.23 -5.77
C LEU A 38 -3.87 3.14 -6.73
N VAL A 39 -4.31 4.39 -6.85
CA VAL A 39 -3.70 5.39 -7.74
C VAL A 39 -3.53 6.71 -6.99
N GLY A 40 -2.31 7.26 -7.00
CA GLY A 40 -1.95 8.45 -6.22
C GLY A 40 -0.97 8.11 -5.09
N ASP A 41 -1.05 8.86 -4.00
CA ASP A 41 -0.07 8.78 -2.92
C ASP A 41 -0.59 7.91 -1.77
N LEU A 42 0.26 7.06 -1.20
CA LEU A 42 0.02 6.28 0.01
C LEU A 42 0.76 6.91 1.19
N ASP A 43 0.16 7.94 1.77
CA ASP A 43 0.67 8.64 2.94
C ASP A 43 -0.42 8.86 4.01
N VAL A 44 -0.02 9.33 5.18
CA VAL A 44 -0.93 9.50 6.32
C VAL A 44 -2.16 10.37 6.03
N GLU A 45 -2.09 11.31 5.09
CA GLU A 45 -3.18 12.22 4.75
C GLU A 45 -4.18 11.58 3.78
N THR A 46 -3.73 10.65 2.94
CA THR A 46 -4.51 10.09 1.84
C THR A 46 -5.02 8.66 2.09
N LEU A 47 -4.47 7.95 3.08
CA LEU A 47 -4.68 6.50 3.27
C LEU A 47 -6.10 6.09 3.74
N ALA A 48 -6.89 7.01 4.30
CA ALA A 48 -8.15 6.65 4.95
C ALA A 48 -9.14 5.88 4.04
N PRO A 49 -9.40 6.29 2.78
CA PRO A 49 -10.29 5.55 1.88
C PRO A 49 -9.77 4.15 1.52
N ALA A 50 -8.46 4.01 1.34
CA ALA A 50 -7.84 2.70 1.05
C ALA A 50 -7.92 1.78 2.27
N ALA A 51 -7.67 2.29 3.47
CA ALA A 51 -7.78 1.52 4.70
C ALA A 51 -9.19 0.98 4.93
N ALA A 52 -10.21 1.83 4.75
CA ALA A 52 -11.61 1.42 4.85
C ALA A 52 -11.95 0.34 3.79
N THR A 53 -11.61 0.59 2.53
CA THR A 53 -11.90 -0.33 1.42
C THR A 53 -11.21 -1.68 1.60
N LEU A 54 -9.93 -1.71 1.97
CA LEU A 54 -9.19 -2.96 2.18
C LEU A 54 -9.74 -3.74 3.37
N THR A 55 -10.18 -3.06 4.43
CA THR A 55 -10.84 -3.70 5.57
C THR A 55 -12.14 -4.38 5.15
N GLU A 56 -12.98 -3.70 4.36
CA GLU A 56 -14.22 -4.26 3.84
C GLU A 56 -13.98 -5.46 2.91
N LEU A 57 -12.98 -5.36 2.02
CA LEU A 57 -12.62 -6.44 1.11
C LEU A 57 -12.12 -7.68 1.87
N VAL A 58 -11.30 -7.51 2.90
CA VAL A 58 -10.84 -8.62 3.74
C VAL A 58 -12.01 -9.25 4.51
N ALA A 59 -12.91 -8.43 5.08
CA ALA A 59 -14.08 -8.92 5.80
C ALA A 59 -15.04 -9.76 4.92
N ARG A 60 -15.01 -9.55 3.60
CA ARG A 60 -15.77 -10.35 2.62
C ARG A 60 -15.15 -11.72 2.31
N ARG A 61 -13.92 -11.99 2.81
CA ARG A 61 -13.20 -13.26 2.66
C ARG A 61 -13.13 -13.80 1.23
N PRO A 62 -12.71 -12.99 0.24
CA PRO A 62 -12.50 -13.52 -1.10
C PRO A 62 -11.42 -14.61 -1.06
N PRO A 63 -11.43 -15.59 -1.96
CA PRO A 63 -10.35 -16.57 -2.04
C PRO A 63 -8.98 -15.89 -2.28
N THR A 64 -8.99 -14.78 -3.03
CA THR A 64 -7.81 -13.97 -3.33
C THR A 64 -8.16 -12.49 -3.32
N LEU A 65 -7.32 -11.68 -2.67
CA LEU A 65 -7.33 -10.23 -2.74
C LEU A 65 -6.07 -9.75 -3.46
N VAL A 66 -6.25 -9.15 -4.64
CA VAL A 66 -5.17 -8.53 -5.41
C VAL A 66 -5.17 -7.03 -5.17
N ILE A 67 -4.02 -6.46 -4.77
CA ILE A 67 -3.83 -5.01 -4.70
C ILE A 67 -2.97 -4.59 -5.90
N ASP A 68 -3.56 -3.84 -6.83
CA ASP A 68 -2.85 -3.24 -7.96
C ASP A 68 -2.23 -1.90 -7.52
N LEU A 69 -0.90 -1.84 -7.60
CA LEU A 69 -0.09 -0.72 -7.14
C LEU A 69 0.56 0.05 -8.29
N ARG A 70 0.14 -0.21 -9.55
CA ARG A 70 0.74 0.43 -10.74
C ARG A 70 0.66 1.95 -10.72
N GLY A 71 -0.45 2.49 -10.22
CA GLY A 71 -0.71 3.93 -10.19
C GLY A 71 -0.23 4.63 -8.93
N VAL A 72 0.46 3.93 -8.02
CA VAL A 72 0.97 4.54 -6.79
C VAL A 72 2.21 5.38 -7.11
N ALA A 73 2.10 6.69 -6.89
CA ALA A 73 3.15 7.65 -7.19
C ALA A 73 4.09 7.88 -5.99
N PHE A 74 3.58 7.71 -4.77
CA PHE A 74 4.35 7.84 -3.53
C PHE A 74 3.90 6.80 -2.49
N CYS A 75 4.82 6.37 -1.63
CA CYS A 75 4.52 5.52 -0.49
C CYS A 75 5.51 5.83 0.63
N ASP A 76 5.00 6.16 1.82
CA ASP A 76 5.78 6.32 3.03
C ASP A 76 5.70 5.06 3.93
N SER A 77 6.15 5.20 5.18
CA SER A 77 6.02 4.15 6.20
C SER A 77 4.57 3.86 6.59
N SER A 78 3.67 4.84 6.50
CA SER A 78 2.24 4.70 6.76
C SER A 78 1.59 3.83 5.68
N GLY A 79 1.93 4.07 4.41
CA GLY A 79 1.49 3.26 3.27
C GLY A 79 1.97 1.81 3.38
N LEU A 80 3.25 1.60 3.70
CA LEU A 80 3.78 0.26 3.97
C LEU A 80 3.05 -0.44 5.11
N ASN A 81 2.82 0.27 6.22
CA ASN A 81 2.11 -0.27 7.38
C ASN A 81 0.67 -0.67 7.04
N LEU A 82 -0.02 0.09 6.18
CA LEU A 82 -1.34 -0.31 5.68
C LEU A 82 -1.25 -1.66 4.96
N LEU A 83 -0.33 -1.82 4.00
CA LEU A 83 -0.19 -3.07 3.26
C LEU A 83 0.13 -4.26 4.17
N LEU A 84 1.00 -4.08 5.16
CA LEU A 84 1.34 -5.11 6.13
C LEU A 84 0.15 -5.50 7.01
N LYS A 85 -0.61 -4.52 7.49
CA LYS A 85 -1.84 -4.77 8.27
C LYS A 85 -2.89 -5.51 7.44
N THR A 86 -3.09 -5.11 6.19
CA THR A 86 -4.02 -5.80 5.28
C THR A 86 -3.60 -7.24 5.03
N ARG A 87 -2.29 -7.51 4.84
CA ARG A 87 -1.76 -8.87 4.72
C ARG A 87 -2.08 -9.72 5.95
N ILE A 88 -1.79 -9.21 7.15
CA ILE A 88 -2.03 -9.93 8.41
C ILE A 88 -3.53 -10.22 8.57
N ALA A 89 -4.40 -9.25 8.29
CA ALA A 89 -5.84 -9.44 8.38
C ALA A 89 -6.35 -10.45 7.33
N ALA A 90 -5.86 -10.38 6.08
CA ALA A 90 -6.20 -11.34 5.04
C ALA A 90 -5.81 -12.77 5.43
N GLU A 91 -4.60 -12.96 5.98
CA GLU A 91 -4.12 -14.25 6.47
C GLU A 91 -5.01 -14.82 7.59
N GLN A 92 -5.43 -13.97 8.54
CA GLN A 92 -6.34 -14.37 9.63
C GLN A 92 -7.72 -14.81 9.10
N GLU A 93 -8.17 -14.22 8.00
CA GLU A 93 -9.45 -14.52 7.37
C GLU A 93 -9.36 -15.60 6.27
N GLY A 94 -8.18 -16.23 6.09
CA GLY A 94 -7.95 -17.27 5.09
C GLY A 94 -7.98 -16.76 3.64
N THR A 95 -7.78 -15.45 3.44
CA THR A 95 -7.72 -14.80 2.13
C THR A 95 -6.25 -14.71 1.68
N GLU A 96 -5.95 -15.17 0.47
CA GLU A 96 -4.61 -14.96 -0.10
C GLU A 96 -4.45 -13.52 -0.59
N LEU A 97 -3.48 -12.78 -0.06
CA LEU A 97 -3.16 -11.42 -0.51
C LEU A 97 -1.98 -11.40 -1.47
N ARG A 98 -2.18 -10.80 -2.64
CA ARG A 98 -1.17 -10.64 -3.70
C ARG A 98 -1.01 -9.15 -4.05
N LEU A 99 0.23 -8.70 -4.23
CA LEU A 99 0.51 -7.35 -4.76
C LEU A 99 0.83 -7.46 -6.25
N ALA A 100 0.15 -6.68 -7.07
CA ALA A 100 0.29 -6.69 -8.52
C ALA A 100 0.89 -5.37 -9.02
N ALA A 101 1.70 -5.46 -10.09
CA ALA A 101 2.26 -4.32 -10.81
C ALA A 101 2.87 -3.26 -9.87
N VAL A 102 3.67 -3.70 -8.90
CA VAL A 102 4.25 -2.83 -7.87
C VAL A 102 5.10 -1.74 -8.51
N ALA A 103 4.67 -0.48 -8.36
CA ALA A 103 5.42 0.67 -8.86
C ALA A 103 6.83 0.74 -8.24
N PRO A 104 7.86 1.23 -8.97
CA PRO A 104 9.23 1.27 -8.47
C PRO A 104 9.40 1.99 -7.12
N THR A 105 8.62 3.06 -6.87
CA THR A 105 8.62 3.79 -5.59
C THR A 105 8.21 2.88 -4.42
N VAL A 106 7.15 2.09 -4.61
CA VAL A 106 6.66 1.16 -3.59
C VAL A 106 7.61 -0.02 -3.42
N MET A 107 8.15 -0.55 -4.53
CA MET A 107 9.15 -1.62 -4.48
C MET A 107 10.38 -1.21 -3.67
N ARG A 108 10.86 0.02 -3.88
CA ARG A 108 12.02 0.54 -3.13
C ARG A 108 11.76 0.56 -1.62
N VAL A 109 10.56 0.97 -1.20
CA VAL A 109 10.16 0.96 0.22
C VAL A 109 10.11 -0.46 0.77
N LEU A 110 9.55 -1.41 0.02
CA LEU A 110 9.49 -2.83 0.40
C LEU A 110 10.87 -3.49 0.49
N GLU A 111 11.80 -3.11 -0.38
CA GLU A 111 13.19 -3.60 -0.37
C GLU A 111 13.97 -3.03 0.81
N LEU A 112 13.92 -1.70 1.00
CA LEU A 112 14.63 -1.01 2.08
C LEU A 112 14.24 -1.51 3.46
N THR A 113 12.98 -1.90 3.63
CA THR A 113 12.44 -2.41 4.89
C THR A 113 12.51 -3.92 5.01
N GLY A 114 12.92 -4.62 3.95
CA GLY A 114 12.87 -6.09 3.86
C GLY A 114 11.45 -6.67 3.74
N ALA A 115 10.41 -5.85 3.69
CA ALA A 115 9.01 -6.30 3.64
C ALA A 115 8.63 -7.01 2.33
N HIS A 116 9.36 -6.82 1.24
CA HIS A 116 9.09 -7.51 -0.04
C HIS A 116 8.96 -9.04 0.10
N VAL A 117 9.71 -9.66 1.03
CA VAL A 117 9.71 -11.13 1.23
C VAL A 117 8.42 -11.68 1.80
N VAL A 118 7.59 -10.84 2.45
CA VAL A 118 6.34 -11.30 3.06
C VAL A 118 5.16 -11.23 2.08
N PHE A 119 5.29 -10.50 0.98
CA PHE A 119 4.22 -10.35 -0.01
C PHE A 119 4.39 -11.30 -1.20
N ALA A 120 3.27 -11.83 -1.70
CA ALA A 120 3.24 -12.48 -3.00
C ALA A 120 3.20 -11.42 -4.11
N LEU A 121 4.37 -11.08 -4.67
CA LEU A 121 4.51 -10.09 -5.73
C LEU A 121 4.22 -10.68 -7.12
N ARG A 122 3.54 -9.93 -7.98
CA ARG A 122 3.19 -10.31 -9.36
C ARG A 122 3.39 -9.13 -10.29
N GLU A 123 3.82 -9.40 -11.51
CA GLU A 123 4.10 -8.37 -12.51
C GLU A 123 2.84 -7.62 -12.99
N SER A 124 1.67 -8.26 -12.90
CA SER A 124 0.40 -7.74 -13.39
C SER A 124 -0.78 -8.28 -12.59
N VAL A 125 -1.94 -7.64 -12.73
CA VAL A 125 -3.19 -8.11 -12.11
C VAL A 125 -3.61 -9.44 -12.71
N GLU A 126 -3.39 -9.63 -14.00
CA GLU A 126 -3.66 -10.86 -14.72
C GLU A 126 -2.83 -12.02 -14.16
N ALA A 127 -1.52 -11.82 -13.97
CA ALA A 127 -0.64 -12.81 -13.36
C ALA A 127 -1.01 -13.09 -11.89
N ALA A 128 -1.53 -12.09 -11.17
CA ALA A 128 -2.02 -12.24 -9.81
C ALA A 128 -3.35 -12.98 -9.70
N LEU A 129 -4.14 -13.05 -10.78
CA LEU A 129 -5.41 -13.78 -10.83
C LEU A 129 -5.28 -15.20 -11.40
N ALA A 130 -4.16 -15.51 -12.06
CA ALA A 130 -3.96 -16.77 -12.79
C ALA A 130 -3.48 -17.96 -11.92
N GLY A 131 -3.15 -17.74 -10.65
CA GLY A 131 -2.83 -18.79 -9.68
C GLY A 131 -3.86 -18.88 -8.58
#